data_AF-A0A4S0PZX6-F1
#
_entry.id   AF-A0A4S0PZX6-F1
#
_cell.length_a   1.000
_cell.length_b   1.000
_cell.length_c   1.000
_cell.angle_alpha   90.00
_cell.angle_beta   90.00
_cell.angle_gamma   90.00
#
_symmetry.space_group_name_H-M   'P 1'
#
loop_
_entity.id
_entity.type
_entity.pdbx_description
1 polymer ?
#
loop_
_entity_poly.entity_id
_entity_poly.type
_entity_poly.pdbx_seq_one_letter_code
_entity_poly.pdbx_strand_id
1 'polypeptide(L)'
;EKAELRSVRLSNEAFSALKGFLAIDVPLNNAAQALESFASGAGLSLGAALDNFAARARAIETHGLPMADIRYDAAFGRPLDYYTGLVFEIAADGGD
;
A
#
# COMPACT_ATOMS: atom_id res chain seq x y z
N GLU A 1 -2.81 2.49 30.22
CA GLU A 1 -3.22 3.06 28.93
C GLU A 1 -2.16 3.94 28.24
N LYS A 2 -1.90 5.21 28.63
CA LYS A 2 -0.86 6.05 27.98
C LYS A 2 0.59 5.52 28.07
N ALA A 3 0.84 4.52 28.92
CA ALA A 3 2.16 3.91 29.12
C ALA A 3 2.41 2.68 28.23
N GLU A 4 1.37 1.97 27.78
CA GLU A 4 1.54 0.77 26.93
C GLU A 4 1.84 1.15 25.46
N LEU A 5 1.40 2.34 25.05
CA LEU A 5 1.65 2.90 23.72
C LEU A 5 3.08 3.45 23.53
N ARG A 6 3.91 3.53 24.58
CA ARG A 6 5.29 4.06 24.49
C ARG A 6 6.35 3.02 24.12
N SER A 7 5.98 1.76 23.95
CA SER A 7 6.95 0.73 23.57
C SER A 7 6.36 -0.38 22.72
N VAL A 8 5.80 -0.02 21.56
CA VAL A 8 5.94 -0.94 20.43
C VAL A 8 7.39 -0.78 19.93
N ARG A 9 8.35 -1.42 20.61
CA ARG A 9 9.65 -1.65 19.98
C ARG A 9 9.42 -2.78 18.99
N LEU A 10 9.21 -2.42 17.73
CA LEU A 10 9.29 -3.39 16.64
C LEU A 10 10.64 -4.11 16.74
N SER A 11 10.63 -5.41 16.52
CA SER A 11 11.89 -6.13 16.31
C SER A 11 12.60 -5.54 15.08
N ASN A 12 13.91 -5.73 14.97
CA ASN A 12 14.64 -5.22 13.80
C ASN A 12 14.08 -5.79 12.49
N GLU A 13 13.62 -7.04 12.52
CA GLU A 13 12.98 -7.73 11.41
C GLU A 13 11.66 -7.06 11.04
N ALA A 14 10.77 -6.84 12.02
CA ALA A 14 9.47 -6.19 11.80
C ALA A 14 9.64 -4.73 11.33
N PHE A 15 10.63 -4.01 11.86
CA PHE A 15 10.95 -2.65 11.43
C PHE A 15 11.51 -2.62 10.01
N SER A 16 12.34 -3.60 9.64
CA SER A 16 12.87 -3.73 8.28
C SER A 16 11.77 -4.09 7.28
N ALA A 17 10.86 -4.99 7.65
CA ALA A 17 9.69 -5.31 6.84
C ALA A 17 8.77 -4.10 6.65
N LEU A 18 8.50 -3.34 7.72
CA LEU A 18 7.72 -2.10 7.62
C LEU A 18 8.38 -1.09 6.66
N LYS A 19 9.70 -0.88 6.77
CA LYS A 19 10.43 -0.02 5.83
C LYS A 19 10.34 -0.52 4.39
N GLY A 20 10.47 -1.82 4.18
CA GLY A 20 10.35 -2.44 2.86
C GLY A 20 8.96 -2.23 2.26
N PHE A 21 7.91 -2.39 3.07
CA PHE A 21 6.53 -2.13 2.66
C PHE A 21 6.32 -0.66 2.29
N LEU A 22 6.70 0.26 3.18
CA LEU A 22 6.51 1.71 2.98
C LEU A 22 7.33 2.28 1.81
N ALA A 23 8.35 1.55 1.34
CA ALA A 23 9.14 1.91 0.16
C ALA A 23 8.50 1.43 -1.15
N ILE A 24 7.39 0.70 -1.12
CA ILE A 24 6.69 0.27 -2.34
C ILE A 24 6.02 1.48 -2.95
N ASP A 25 6.60 1.90 -4.06
CA ASP A 25 6.14 3.02 -4.85
C ASP A 25 6.31 2.70 -6.33
N VAL A 26 5.22 2.31 -6.98
CA VAL A 26 5.22 1.76 -8.35
C VAL A 26 3.96 2.15 -9.13
N PRO A 27 3.98 2.08 -10.46
CA PRO A 27 2.76 2.15 -11.27
C PRO A 27 1.72 1.09 -10.84
N LEU A 28 0.43 1.43 -10.92
CA LEU A 28 -0.65 0.61 -10.40
C LEU A 28 -0.71 -0.79 -11.07
N ASN A 29 -0.33 -0.89 -12.34
CA ASN A 29 -0.25 -2.19 -13.05
C ASN A 29 0.81 -3.14 -12.47
N ASN A 30 1.82 -2.64 -11.77
CA ASN A 30 2.87 -3.43 -11.14
C ASN A 30 2.63 -3.66 -9.64
N ALA A 31 1.69 -2.93 -9.03
CA ALA A 31 1.51 -2.87 -7.59
C ALA A 31 1.14 -4.22 -6.96
N ALA A 32 0.25 -5.00 -7.59
CA ALA A 32 -0.15 -6.30 -7.05
C ALA A 32 1.04 -7.27 -6.97
N GLN A 33 1.88 -7.30 -8.00
CA GLN A 33 3.09 -8.12 -8.02
C GLN A 33 4.13 -7.65 -7.01
N ALA A 34 4.29 -6.33 -6.85
CA ALA A 34 5.20 -5.77 -5.84
C ALA A 34 4.77 -6.17 -4.42
N LEU A 35 3.47 -6.09 -4.13
CA LEU A 35 2.90 -6.49 -2.83
C LEU A 35 3.04 -8.00 -2.57
N GLU A 36 2.82 -8.84 -3.57
CA GLU A 36 3.02 -10.29 -3.48
C GLU A 36 4.49 -10.63 -3.19
N SER A 37 5.41 -10.00 -3.93
CA SER A 37 6.86 -10.20 -3.77
C SER A 37 7.34 -9.76 -2.39
N PHE A 38 6.86 -8.60 -1.91
CA PHE A 38 7.12 -8.12 -0.56
C PHE A 38 6.62 -9.11 0.49
N ALA A 39 5.36 -9.55 0.38
CA ALA A 39 4.75 -10.46 1.35
C ALA A 39 5.51 -11.78 1.43
N SER A 40 5.84 -12.36 0.27
CA SER A 40 6.65 -13.59 0.20
C SER A 40 8.02 -13.42 0.83
N GLY A 41 8.74 -12.33 0.49
CA GLY A 41 10.07 -12.04 1.04
C GLY A 41 10.08 -11.76 2.55
N ALA A 42 9.00 -11.20 3.08
CA ALA A 42 8.83 -10.93 4.51
C ALA A 42 8.20 -12.12 5.29
N GLY A 43 7.82 -13.21 4.62
CA GLY A 43 7.10 -14.32 5.25
C GLY A 43 5.69 -13.96 5.73
N LEU A 44 5.05 -12.99 5.09
CA LEU A 44 3.71 -12.48 5.40
C LEU A 44 2.67 -13.05 4.44
N SER A 45 1.43 -13.14 4.90
CA SER A 45 0.28 -13.43 4.06
C SER A 45 -0.66 -12.23 4.04
N LEU A 46 -0.89 -11.67 2.86
CA LEU A 46 -1.85 -10.57 2.66
C LEU A 46 -3.27 -11.09 2.35
N GLY A 47 -3.39 -12.33 1.87
CA GLY A 47 -4.66 -13.02 1.60
C GLY A 47 -5.69 -12.15 0.88
N ALA A 48 -6.91 -12.13 1.41
CA ALA A 48 -8.04 -11.42 0.82
C ALA A 48 -7.80 -9.91 0.60
N ALA A 49 -6.89 -9.28 1.36
CA ALA A 49 -6.56 -7.87 1.13
C ALA A 49 -5.85 -7.68 -0.23
N LEU A 50 -4.91 -8.57 -0.56
CA LEU A 50 -4.22 -8.55 -1.86
C LEU A 50 -5.17 -8.94 -2.99
N ASP A 51 -6.05 -9.92 -2.77
CA ASP A 51 -7.05 -10.32 -3.77
C ASP A 51 -7.99 -9.15 -4.12
N ASN A 52 -8.50 -8.46 -3.10
CA ASN A 52 -9.37 -7.29 -3.25
C ASN A 52 -8.65 -6.12 -3.93
N PHE A 53 -7.38 -5.89 -3.58
CA PHE A 53 -6.55 -4.89 -4.25
C PHE A 53 -6.37 -5.21 -5.74
N ALA A 54 -6.00 -6.45 -6.07
CA ALA A 54 -5.79 -6.87 -7.45
C ALA A 54 -7.08 -6.82 -8.28
N ALA A 55 -8.22 -7.18 -7.69
CA ALA A 55 -9.53 -7.05 -8.33
C ALA A 55 -9.86 -5.59 -8.67
N ARG A 56 -9.52 -4.66 -7.76
CA ARG A 56 -9.71 -3.23 -7.99
C ARG A 56 -8.80 -2.70 -9.10
N ALA A 57 -7.52 -3.08 -9.11
CA ALA A 57 -6.59 -2.67 -10.16
C ALA A 57 -7.08 -3.15 -11.55
N ARG A 58 -7.56 -4.39 -11.67
CA ARG A 58 -8.18 -4.91 -12.91
C ARG A 58 -9.44 -4.17 -13.33
N ALA A 59 -10.28 -3.76 -12.37
CA ALA A 59 -11.47 -2.97 -12.67
C ALA A 59 -11.09 -1.59 -13.23
N ILE A 60 -10.10 -0.92 -12.64
CA ILE A 60 -9.57 0.37 -13.12
C ILE A 60 -9.04 0.24 -14.55
N GLU A 61 -8.27 -0.82 -14.83
CA GLU A 61 -7.78 -1.12 -16.18
C GLU A 61 -8.93 -1.36 -17.17
N THR A 62 -9.95 -2.11 -16.77
CA THR A 62 -11.14 -2.40 -17.59
C THR A 62 -11.93 -1.13 -17.95
N HIS A 63 -11.86 -0.09 -17.11
CA HIS A 63 -12.44 1.22 -17.38
C HIS A 63 -11.58 2.11 -18.29
N GLY A 64 -10.45 1.61 -18.80
CA GLY A 64 -9.61 2.32 -19.77
C GLY A 64 -8.77 3.44 -19.16
N LEU A 65 -8.56 3.43 -17.84
CA LEU A 65 -7.72 4.40 -17.16
C LEU A 65 -6.23 4.16 -17.45
N PRO A 66 -5.39 5.21 -17.51
CA PRO A 66 -3.98 5.08 -17.83
C PRO A 66 -3.21 4.50 -16.64
N MET A 67 -3.18 3.17 -16.53
CA MET A 67 -2.60 2.45 -15.38
C MET A 67 -1.14 2.80 -15.09
N ALA A 68 -0.38 3.21 -16.12
CA ALA A 68 1.02 3.63 -15.98
C ALA A 68 1.16 5.01 -15.31
N ASP A 69 0.14 5.86 -15.42
CA ASP A 69 0.13 7.21 -14.86
C ASP A 69 -0.50 7.24 -13.46
N ILE A 70 -1.17 6.16 -13.04
CA ILE A 70 -1.67 5.97 -11.69
C ILE A 70 -0.58 5.31 -10.85
N ARG A 71 -0.15 5.99 -9.79
CA ARG A 71 0.84 5.48 -8.85
C ARG A 71 0.20 4.82 -7.64
N TYR A 72 0.77 3.70 -7.22
CA TYR A 72 0.52 3.06 -5.94
C TYR A 72 1.67 3.38 -5.00
N ASP A 73 1.36 4.08 -3.92
CA ASP A 73 2.28 4.40 -2.82
C ASP A 73 1.75 3.74 -1.54
N ALA A 74 2.51 2.79 -1.00
CA ALA A 74 2.15 2.07 0.22
C ALA A 74 2.27 2.92 1.50
N ALA A 75 3.06 4.01 1.46
CA ALA A 75 3.16 4.98 2.55
C ALA A 75 2.06 6.05 2.50
N PHE A 76 1.32 6.14 1.40
CA PHE A 76 0.21 7.06 1.28
C PHE A 76 -0.94 6.69 2.23
N GLY A 77 -1.19 7.58 3.19
CA GLY A 77 -2.26 7.44 4.16
C GLY A 77 -2.62 8.79 4.77
N ARG A 78 -3.88 8.94 5.19
CA ARG A 78 -4.35 10.12 5.93
C ARG A 78 -4.36 9.79 7.42
N PRO A 79 -3.97 10.71 8.32
CA PRO A 79 -3.85 10.45 9.76
C PRO A 79 -5.20 10.25 10.50
N LEU A 80 -6.30 10.10 9.76
CA LEU A 80 -7.65 10.04 10.30
C LEU A 80 -8.18 8.60 10.15
N ASP A 81 -8.52 7.99 11.28
CA ASP A 81 -8.91 6.57 11.40
C ASP A 81 -10.29 6.22 10.78
N TYR A 82 -10.88 7.09 9.96
CA TYR A 82 -12.18 6.80 9.31
C TYR A 82 -12.05 6.09 7.97
N TYR A 83 -10.84 5.95 7.42
CA TYR A 83 -10.62 5.26 6.15
C TYR A 83 -10.44 3.75 6.37
N THR A 84 -11.42 2.98 5.92
CA THR A 84 -11.40 1.50 5.99
C THR A 84 -11.21 0.83 4.62
N GLY A 85 -11.02 1.62 3.57
CA GLY A 85 -11.04 1.16 2.17
C GLY A 85 -9.99 1.83 1.29
N LEU A 86 -10.36 2.16 0.05
CA LEU A 86 -9.48 2.88 -0.88
C LEU A 86 -9.27 4.32 -0.41
N VAL A 87 -8.01 4.75 -0.36
CA VAL A 87 -7.64 6.16 -0.26
C VAL A 87 -6.90 6.52 -1.54
N PHE A 88 -7.24 7.65 -2.15
CA PHE A 88 -6.59 8.14 -3.35
C PHE A 88 -6.58 9.67 -3.34
N GLU A 89 -5.75 10.23 -4.21
CA GLU A 89 -5.66 11.65 -4.49
C GLU A 89 -5.54 11.84 -5.99
N ILE A 90 -6.05 12.96 -6.48
CA ILE A 90 -5.95 13.36 -7.88
C ILE A 90 -5.37 14.77 -7.87
N ALA A 91 -4.16 14.90 -8.37
CA ALA A 91 -3.49 16.18 -8.53
C ALA A 91 -3.50 16.61 -10.00
N ALA A 92 -3.49 17.92 -10.24
CA ALA A 92 -3.12 18.46 -11.53
C ALA A 92 -1.60 18.35 -11.72
N ASP A 93 -1.12 18.43 -12.96
CA ASP A 93 0.31 18.48 -13.23
C ASP A 93 0.97 19.64 -12.46
N GLY A 94 2.02 19.32 -11.69
CA GLY A 94 2.71 20.25 -10.79
C GLY A 94 1.99 20.59 -9.47
N GLY A 95 0.90 19.90 -9.13
CA GLY A 95 0.28 19.97 -7.80
C GLY A 95 0.80 18.88 -6.89
N ASP A 96 1.23 19.26 -5.68
CA ASP A 96 1.40 18.33 -4.55
C ASP A 96 0.04 17.96 -3.95
#